data_AF-A0A7Z9K7N8-F1
#
_entry.id   AF-A0A7Z9K7N8-F1
#
_cell.length_a   1.000
_cell.length_b   1.000
_cell.length_c   1.000
_cell.angle_alpha   90.00
_cell.angle_beta   90.00
_cell.angle_gamma   90.00
#
_symmetry.space_group_name_H-M   'P 1'
#
loop_
_entity.id
_entity.type
_entity.pdbx_description
1 polymer ?
#
loop_
_entity_poly.entity_id
_entity_poly.type
_entity_poly.pdbx_seq_one_letter_code
_entity_poly.pdbx_strand_id
1 'polypeptide(L)'
;FGRYHFTIKNGQRWPTARAFLVPAMSRTNLSVRTKCHTTRILLKDGRAVGLEYVQEGQTKTVRVEREIVLSGGQSIHHSFYCYRV
;
A
#
# COMPACT_ATOMS: atom_id res chain seq x y z
N PHE A 1 -3.20 -38.07 11.72
CA PHE A 1 -2.49 -36.94 11.07
C PHE A 1 -3.53 -35.93 10.58
N GLY A 2 -3.48 -34.69 11.08
CA GLY A 2 -4.47 -33.65 10.78
C GLY A 2 -4.09 -32.79 9.57
N ARG A 3 -5.10 -32.26 8.87
CA ARG A 3 -4.89 -31.28 7.80
C ARG A 3 -4.42 -29.96 8.41
N TYR A 4 -3.18 -29.58 8.13
CA TYR A 4 -2.70 -28.23 8.41
C TYR A 4 -3.14 -27.29 7.28
N HIS A 5 -3.86 -26.23 7.63
CA HIS A 5 -4.22 -25.18 6.69
C HIS A 5 -3.05 -24.20 6.56
N PHE A 6 -2.36 -24.26 5.42
CA PHE A 6 -1.31 -23.31 5.07
C PHE A 6 -1.75 -22.44 3.89
N THR A 7 -1.30 -21.19 3.88
CA THR A 7 -1.43 -20.28 2.73
C THR A 7 -0.36 -20.61 1.68
N ILE A 8 -0.46 -21.81 1.10
CA ILE A 8 0.44 -22.35 0.08
C ILE A 8 -0.38 -22.63 -1.17
N LYS A 9 0.13 -22.22 -2.33
CA LYS A 9 -0.43 -22.57 -3.63
C LYS A 9 0.72 -22.92 -4.56
N ASN A 10 0.59 -24.05 -5.26
CA ASN A 10 1.63 -24.63 -6.13
C ASN A 10 2.98 -24.83 -5.43
N GLY A 11 2.96 -25.30 -4.17
CA GLY A 11 4.17 -25.57 -3.39
C GLY A 11 4.94 -24.32 -2.93
N GLN A 12 4.43 -23.11 -3.19
CA GLN A 12 5.05 -21.86 -2.78
C GLN A 12 4.18 -21.09 -1.79
N ARG A 13 4.82 -20.30 -0.93
CA ARG A 13 4.12 -19.32 -0.08
C ARG A 13 3.26 -18.42 -0.97
N TRP A 14 2.00 -18.26 -0.60
CA TRP A 14 1.05 -17.46 -1.36
C TRP A 14 0.72 -16.16 -0.61
N PRO A 15 1.54 -15.09 -0.75
CA PRO A 15 1.34 -13.85 -0.02
C PRO A 15 0.12 -13.07 -0.52
N THR A 16 -0.46 -12.24 0.34
CA THR A 16 -1.62 -11.38 0.05
C THR A 16 -1.39 -10.50 -1.19
N ALA A 17 -0.16 -9.98 -1.38
CA ALA A 17 0.19 -9.24 -2.58
C ALA A 17 0.02 -10.07 -3.87
N ARG A 18 0.43 -11.34 -3.87
CA ARG A 18 0.28 -12.22 -5.04
C ARG A 18 -1.17 -12.67 -5.24
N ALA A 19 -1.91 -12.83 -4.15
CA ALA A 19 -3.31 -13.25 -4.17
C ALA A 19 -4.25 -12.15 -4.69
N PHE A 20 -4.07 -10.92 -4.23
CA PHE A 20 -5.04 -9.83 -4.44
C PHE A 20 -4.48 -8.66 -5.23
N LEU A 21 -3.22 -8.27 -5.00
CA LEU A 21 -2.63 -7.09 -5.63
C LEU A 21 -2.19 -7.36 -7.06
N VAL A 22 -1.44 -8.44 -7.30
CA VAL A 22 -0.90 -8.77 -8.64
C VAL A 22 -2.01 -8.88 -9.70
N PRO A 23 -3.15 -9.55 -9.47
CA PRO A 23 -4.25 -9.55 -10.45
C PRO A 23 -4.88 -8.17 -10.65
N ALA A 24 -4.94 -7.35 -9.58
CA ALA A 24 -5.53 -6.02 -9.60
C ALA A 24 -4.66 -4.96 -10.29
N MET A 25 -3.34 -5.17 -10.36
CA MET A 25 -2.37 -4.22 -10.96
C MET A 25 -2.63 -3.92 -12.44
N SER A 26 -3.39 -4.76 -13.15
CA SER A 26 -3.78 -4.52 -14.54
C SER A 26 -4.80 -3.39 -14.72
N ARG A 27 -5.42 -2.91 -13.63
CA ARG A 27 -6.47 -1.87 -13.68
C ARG A 27 -5.84 -0.48 -13.79
N THR A 28 -6.33 0.32 -14.74
CA THR A 28 -5.85 1.70 -14.99
C THR A 28 -6.14 2.68 -13.85
N ASN A 29 -7.14 2.40 -13.02
CA ASN A 29 -7.49 3.19 -11.84
C ASN A 29 -6.71 2.80 -10.57
N LEU A 30 -5.74 1.90 -10.68
CA LEU A 30 -4.90 1.47 -9.57
C LEU A 30 -3.44 1.88 -9.80
N SER A 31 -2.92 2.73 -8.93
CA SER A 31 -1.50 3.08 -8.89
C SER A 31 -0.83 2.42 -7.68
N VAL A 32 0.19 1.59 -7.92
CA VAL A 32 0.97 0.96 -6.86
C VAL A 32 2.37 1.54 -6.85
N ARG A 33 2.77 2.15 -5.73
CA ARG A 33 4.15 2.62 -5.53
C ARG A 33 4.83 1.79 -4.45
N THR A 34 6.01 1.25 -4.79
CA THR A 34 6.87 0.51 -3.86
C THR A 34 7.99 1.39 -3.34
N LYS A 35 8.62 1.00 -2.22
CA LYS A 35 9.75 1.75 -1.62
C LYS A 35 9.41 3.21 -1.31
N CYS A 36 8.19 3.45 -0.83
CA CYS A 36 7.69 4.78 -0.48
C CYS A 36 7.48 4.85 1.03
N HIS A 37 8.38 5.53 1.72
CA HIS A 37 8.25 5.72 3.17
C HIS A 37 7.40 6.94 3.46
N THR A 38 6.18 6.76 3.98
CA THR A 38 5.30 7.89 4.31
C THR A 38 5.80 8.60 5.56
N THR A 39 6.02 9.91 5.43
CA THR A 39 6.54 10.78 6.48
C THR A 39 5.43 11.56 7.16
N ARG A 40 4.38 11.96 6.43
CA ARG A 40 3.32 12.80 6.96
C ARG A 40 2.02 12.69 6.16
N ILE A 41 0.88 12.85 6.85
CA ILE A 41 -0.44 13.07 6.22
C ILE A 41 -0.72 14.56 6.17
N LEU A 42 -1.14 15.07 5.02
CA LEU A 42 -1.54 16.46 4.85
C LEU A 42 -3.02 16.60 5.19
N LEU A 43 -3.30 17.37 6.24
CA LEU A 43 -4.65 17.66 6.71
C LEU A 43 -5.00 19.11 6.36
N LYS A 44 -6.23 19.34 5.90
CA LYS A 44 -6.83 20.65 5.70
C LYS A 44 -8.23 20.63 6.30
N ASP A 45 -8.51 21.54 7.22
CA ASP A 45 -9.81 21.67 7.89
C ASP A 45 -10.32 20.35 8.50
N GLY A 46 -9.41 19.57 9.08
CA GLY A 46 -9.70 18.25 9.66
C GLY A 46 -9.84 17.10 8.64
N ARG A 47 -9.72 17.38 7.34
CA ARG A 47 -9.78 16.38 6.26
C ARG A 47 -8.41 16.06 5.69
N ALA A 48 -8.13 14.77 5.45
CA ALA A 48 -6.95 14.34 4.72
C ALA A 48 -7.04 14.74 3.24
N VAL A 49 -6.09 15.55 2.78
CA VAL A 49 -6.04 16.07 1.39
C VAL A 49 -4.83 15.55 0.61
N GLY A 50 -3.94 14.84 1.28
CA GLY A 50 -2.76 14.25 0.65
C GLY A 50 -1.85 13.58 1.66
N LEU A 51 -0.73 13.06 1.15
CA LEU A 51 0.34 12.50 1.96
C LEU A 51 1.70 12.83 1.35
N GLU A 52 2.67 12.94 2.24
CA GLU A 52 4.09 13.11 1.92
C GLU A 52 4.81 11.78 2.15
N TYR A 53 5.68 11.44 1.21
CA TYR A 53 6.50 10.24 1.29
C TYR A 53 7.89 10.47 0.71
N VAL A 54 8.87 9.75 1.24
CA VAL A 54 10.23 9.68 0.68
C VAL A 54 10.31 8.47 -0.23
N GLN A 55 10.75 8.70 -1.47
CA GLN A 55 11.04 7.66 -2.45
C GLN A 55 12.40 7.95 -3.07
N GLU A 56 13.31 6.97 -3.01
CA GLU A 56 14.67 7.11 -3.56
C GLU A 56 15.42 8.34 -3.02
N GLY A 57 15.23 8.64 -1.72
CA GLY A 57 15.86 9.79 -1.06
C GLY A 57 15.20 11.14 -1.36
N GLN A 58 14.18 11.19 -2.22
CA GLN A 58 13.45 12.41 -2.54
C GLN A 58 12.10 12.45 -1.85
N THR A 59 11.79 13.58 -1.22
CA THR A 59 10.47 13.85 -0.66
C THR A 59 9.50 14.21 -1.78
N LYS A 60 8.40 13.47 -1.87
CA LYS A 60 7.32 13.66 -2.84
C LYS A 60 5.99 13.81 -2.11
N THR A 61 5.10 14.58 -2.70
CA THR A 61 3.73 14.77 -2.19
C THR A 61 2.74 14.23 -3.20
N VAL A 62 1.70 13.54 -2.72
CA VAL A 62 0.54 13.16 -3.54
C VAL A 62 -0.73 13.71 -2.93
N ARG A 63 -1.59 14.30 -3.77
CA ARG A 63 -2.92 14.75 -3.37
C ARG A 63 -3.92 13.62 -3.52
N VAL A 64 -4.91 13.62 -2.65
CA VAL A 64 -5.95 12.59 -2.59
C VAL A 64 -7.30 13.27 -2.65
N GLU A 65 -8.15 12.84 -3.58
CA GLU A 65 -9.47 13.45 -3.80
C GLU A 65 -10.54 12.87 -2.89
N ARG A 66 -10.43 11.57 -2.55
CA ARG A 66 -11.41 10.86 -1.74
C ARG A 66 -10.89 10.53 -0.36
N GLU A 67 -10.03 9.51 -0.27
CA GLU A 67 -9.71 8.86 1.00
C GLU A 67 -8.27 8.34 1.04
N ILE A 68 -7.67 8.36 2.23
CA ILE A 68 -6.37 7.76 2.53
C ILE A 68 -6.59 6.53 3.40
N VAL A 69 -6.14 5.37 2.94
CA VAL A 69 -6.16 4.12 3.71
C VAL A 69 -4.75 3.81 4.19
N LEU A 70 -4.56 3.79 5.51
CA LEU A 70 -3.29 3.43 6.13
C LEU A 70 -3.26 1.93 6.44
N SER A 71 -2.22 1.24 5.98
CA SER A 71 -2.06 -0.20 6.20
C SER A 71 -0.60 -0.60 6.50
N GLY A 72 0.19 0.32 7.04
CA GLY A 72 1.64 0.16 7.28
C GLY A 72 2.02 -0.72 8.48
N GLY A 73 1.06 -1.38 9.13
CA GLY A 73 1.32 -2.08 10.41
C GLY A 73 1.76 -1.12 11.52
N GLN A 74 2.35 -1.65 12.59
CA GLN A 74 2.76 -0.85 13.75
C GLN A 74 3.97 0.05 13.47
N SER A 75 4.77 -0.28 12.44
CA SER A 75 5.99 0.45 12.08
C SER A 75 5.96 0.82 10.59
N ILE A 76 5.82 2.10 10.30
CA ILE A 76 5.78 2.71 8.95
C ILE A 76 7.04 2.51 8.08
N HIS A 77 8.04 1.76 8.55
CA HIS A 77 9.38 1.63 7.95
C HIS A 77 9.41 0.94 6.56
N HIS A 78 8.41 0.14 6.20
CA HIS A 78 8.30 -0.48 4.86
C HIS A 78 6.87 -0.39 4.34
N SER A 79 6.48 0.80 3.91
CA SER A 79 5.10 1.02 3.49
C SER A 79 4.95 0.85 1.98
N PHE A 80 4.04 -0.04 1.59
CA PHE A 80 3.45 -0.09 0.26
C PHE A 80 2.14 0.69 0.33
N TYR A 81 2.01 1.74 -0.46
CA TYR A 81 0.76 2.49 -0.53
C TYR A 81 0.07 2.25 -1.86
N CYS A 82 -1.18 1.81 -1.74
CA CYS A 82 -2.17 1.81 -2.79
C CYS A 82 -3.06 3.03 -2.55
N TYR A 83 -3.06 3.97 -3.47
CA TYR A 83 -4.07 5.02 -3.48
C TYR A 83 -4.83 4.92 -4.81
N ARG A 84 -6.15 5.02 -4.72
CA ARG A 84 -7.02 5.06 -5.90
C ARG A 84 -7.12 6.52 -6.34
N VAL A 85 -6.76 6.78 -7.60
CA VAL A 85 -7.15 8.01 -8.29
C VAL A 85 -8.66 7.94 -8.52
#